data_AF-A0A975SXL1-F1
#
_entry.id   AF-A0A975SXL1-F1
#
_cell.length_a   1.000
_cell.length_b   1.000
_cell.length_c   1.000
_cell.angle_alpha   90.00
_cell.angle_beta   90.00
_cell.angle_gamma   90.00
#
_symmetry.space_group_name_H-M   'P 1'
#
loop_
_entity.id
_entity.type
_entity.pdbx_description
1 polymer ?
#
loop_
_entity_poly.entity_id
_entity_poly.type
_entity_poly.pdbx_seq_one_letter_code
_entity_poly.pdbx_strand_id
1 'polypeptide(L)'
;MSDSERIQVGQALESISVALAPYVEEAMVNAYGDDWDEVVAEEDARRRKDGRRFPVSKTDLSVLLKALIHRRIDPWSSLRNFPRMRAYASEILTLRNLHAHGDPCEGEHGRLVDTGRRLIMLLGISLPESLGPTPHAGVEVAVGESGVELPSQLPIRIDRWDAKMVSLGEAGEQVGEILMRAYVLERECRAVSSAALMDLDPKAPDFETFHQELWSAVSAAGPEVVELLRRLEQLELAGPQPKDPAMSLLFLHGRHVLTTGFLEAACKSHLGDIEQHQLDAIRDAASAISEAARHQSGAALEERLKAISVTTDLARERVNESRRLVQAMTVGDYTSSVLRVASELDDASPIANAIVAAARFELADASHDEAGNWTPEALPHIQDAVARLRFEAAMEPGSSRESLLVTALRREGEIYVDIDQPEQALQSFARAEEIIDRYPSADPSLSA
;
A
#
# COMPACT_ATOMS: atom_id res chain seq x y z
N MET A 1 34.32 -14.08 3.91
CA MET A 1 34.36 -13.05 2.85
C MET A 1 35.58 -13.26 1.99
N SER A 2 35.40 -13.32 0.66
CA SER A 2 36.53 -13.39 -0.27
C SER A 2 37.29 -12.05 -0.30
N ASP A 3 38.60 -12.08 -0.59
CA ASP A 3 39.37 -10.83 -0.75
C ASP A 3 38.75 -9.91 -1.83
N SER A 4 38.18 -10.51 -2.87
CA SER A 4 37.48 -9.79 -3.94
C SER A 4 36.27 -9.01 -3.42
N GLU A 5 35.43 -9.64 -2.60
CA GLU A 5 34.23 -9.01 -2.05
C GLU A 5 34.59 -7.89 -1.07
N ARG A 6 35.64 -8.09 -0.27
CA ARG A 6 36.17 -7.04 0.61
C ARG A 6 36.59 -5.81 -0.18
N ILE A 7 37.30 -6.01 -1.30
CA ILE A 7 37.73 -4.94 -2.19
C ILE A 7 36.51 -4.21 -2.78
N GLN A 8 35.50 -4.96 -3.24
CA GLN A 8 34.28 -4.39 -3.81
C GLN A 8 33.50 -3.53 -2.80
N VAL A 9 33.32 -4.01 -1.56
CA VAL A 9 32.70 -3.23 -0.47
C VAL A 9 33.50 -1.94 -0.21
N GLY A 10 34.84 -2.04 -0.15
CA GLY A 10 35.71 -0.87 0.03
C GLY A 10 35.53 0.17 -1.08
N GLN A 11 35.51 -0.27 -2.34
CA GLN A 11 35.31 0.59 -3.52
C GLN A 11 33.93 1.25 -3.53
N ALA A 12 32.87 0.52 -3.15
CA ALA A 12 31.52 1.07 -3.04
C ALA A 12 31.45 2.15 -1.95
N LEU A 13 32.03 1.89 -0.76
CA LEU A 13 32.11 2.87 0.33
C LEU A 13 32.87 4.13 -0.08
N GLU A 14 34.02 3.97 -0.76
CA GLU A 14 34.80 5.09 -1.27
C GLU A 14 34.01 5.91 -2.30
N SER A 15 33.33 5.23 -3.23
CA SER A 15 32.49 5.89 -4.26
C SER A 15 31.35 6.70 -3.63
N ILE A 16 30.68 6.15 -2.62
CA ILE A 16 29.65 6.87 -1.85
C ILE A 16 30.26 8.08 -1.14
N SER A 17 31.44 7.93 -0.52
CA SER A 17 32.13 9.01 0.18
C SER A 17 32.47 10.17 -0.76
N VAL A 18 33.02 9.87 -1.94
CA VAL A 18 33.39 10.87 -2.96
C VAL A 18 32.15 11.61 -3.48
N ALA A 19 31.04 10.90 -3.70
CA ALA A 19 29.79 11.53 -4.15
C ALA A 19 29.15 12.43 -3.09
N LEU A 20 29.15 11.99 -1.81
CA LEU A 20 28.52 12.74 -0.72
C LEU A 20 29.34 13.96 -0.27
N ALA A 21 30.67 13.87 -0.31
CA ALA A 21 31.56 14.90 0.26
C ALA A 21 31.25 16.34 -0.21
N PRO A 22 31.19 16.66 -1.52
CA PRO A 22 30.95 18.04 -1.96
C PRO A 22 29.57 18.54 -1.54
N TYR A 23 28.55 17.67 -1.60
CA TYR A 23 27.18 18.01 -1.27
C TYR A 23 26.99 18.30 0.24
N VAL A 24 27.56 17.44 1.09
CA VAL A 24 27.52 17.62 2.54
C VAL A 24 28.33 18.85 2.94
N GLU A 25 29.51 19.07 2.35
CA GLU A 25 30.32 20.26 2.63
C GLU A 25 29.52 21.53 2.32
N GLU A 26 28.91 21.63 1.15
CA GLU A 26 28.07 22.77 0.76
C GLU A 26 26.91 22.98 1.74
N ALA A 27 26.16 21.94 2.09
CA ALA A 27 25.05 22.03 3.03
C ALA A 27 25.50 22.46 4.44
N MET A 28 26.62 21.93 4.93
CA MET A 28 27.15 22.26 6.25
C MET A 28 27.74 23.66 6.30
N VAL A 29 28.46 24.10 5.25
CA VAL A 29 28.95 25.48 5.14
C VAL A 29 27.79 26.47 5.03
N ASN A 30 26.73 26.15 4.31
CA ASN A 30 25.54 27.00 4.26
C ASN A 30 24.83 27.13 5.62
N ALA A 31 24.87 26.06 6.43
CA ALA A 31 24.19 26.04 7.74
C ALA A 31 25.02 26.65 8.88
N TYR A 32 26.34 26.46 8.86
CA TYR A 32 27.25 26.83 9.96
C TYR A 32 28.31 27.86 9.56
N GLY A 33 28.45 28.20 8.28
CA GLY A 33 29.51 29.09 7.80
C GLY A 33 30.91 28.55 8.15
N ASP A 34 31.74 29.42 8.70
CA ASP A 34 33.10 29.10 9.14
C ASP A 34 33.11 28.12 10.35
N ASP A 35 32.00 28.02 11.10
CA ASP A 35 31.90 27.14 12.28
C ASP A 35 31.84 25.65 11.89
N TRP A 36 31.72 25.31 10.61
CA TRP A 36 31.71 23.91 10.16
C TRP A 36 33.01 23.17 10.55
N ASP A 37 34.16 23.86 10.47
CA ASP A 37 35.44 23.31 10.94
C ASP A 37 35.41 22.98 12.44
N GLU A 38 34.75 23.83 13.24
CA GLU A 38 34.62 23.61 14.69
C GLU A 38 33.73 22.42 15.00
N VAL A 39 32.62 22.23 14.28
CA VAL A 39 31.73 21.07 14.46
C VAL A 39 32.46 19.75 14.19
N VAL A 40 33.32 19.72 13.18
CA VAL A 40 34.14 18.53 12.87
C VAL A 40 35.23 18.33 13.93
N ALA A 41 35.86 19.41 14.38
CA ALA A 41 36.84 19.36 15.47
C ALA A 41 36.22 18.89 16.80
N GLU A 42 34.98 19.27 17.11
CA GLU A 42 34.26 18.82 18.30
C GLU A 42 33.95 17.32 18.22
N GLU A 43 33.49 16.81 17.07
CA GLU A 43 33.24 15.38 16.87
C GLU A 43 34.53 14.55 16.98
N ASP A 44 35.62 15.07 16.43
CA ASP A 44 36.94 14.47 16.53
C ASP A 44 37.46 14.46 17.98
N ALA A 45 37.29 15.57 18.71
CA ALA A 45 37.61 15.66 20.13
C ALA A 45 36.78 14.67 20.98
N ARG A 46 35.49 14.54 20.68
CA ARG A 46 34.60 13.56 21.32
C ARG A 46 35.09 12.13 21.10
N ARG A 47 35.45 11.78 19.87
CA ARG A 47 36.01 10.44 19.53
C ARG A 47 37.34 10.16 20.24
N ARG A 48 38.20 11.17 20.40
CA ARG A 48 39.46 11.03 21.15
C ARG A 48 39.21 10.75 22.63
N LYS A 49 38.20 11.38 23.24
CA LYS A 49 37.79 11.11 24.62
C LYS A 49 37.36 9.65 24.82
N ASP A 50 36.75 9.05 23.81
CA ASP A 50 36.34 7.64 23.79
C ASP A 50 37.50 6.67 23.44
N GLY A 51 38.75 7.16 23.40
CA GLY A 51 39.95 6.35 23.16
C GLY A 51 40.30 6.09 21.69
N ARG A 52 39.58 6.69 20.73
CA ARG A 52 39.92 6.57 19.30
C ARG A 52 41.07 7.52 18.95
N ARG A 53 42.12 7.00 18.33
CA ARG A 53 43.40 7.73 18.15
C ARG A 53 43.53 8.49 16.82
N PHE A 54 42.64 8.26 15.85
CA PHE A 54 42.82 8.80 14.51
C PHE A 54 42.03 10.10 14.33
N PRO A 55 42.68 11.18 13.82
CA PRO A 55 41.98 12.39 13.45
C PRO A 55 40.96 12.07 12.36
N VAL A 56 39.77 12.63 12.48
CA VAL A 56 38.71 12.44 11.49
C VAL A 56 38.77 13.56 10.46
N SER A 57 38.71 13.20 9.18
CA SER A 57 38.60 14.16 8.07
C SER A 57 37.13 14.52 7.83
N LYS A 58 36.87 15.73 7.32
CA LYS A 58 35.54 16.12 6.80
C LYS A 58 35.03 15.15 5.74
N THR A 59 35.96 14.62 4.94
CA THR A 59 35.68 13.67 3.86
C THR A 59 35.52 12.23 4.34
N ASP A 60 35.68 11.95 5.64
CA ASP A 60 35.44 10.61 6.18
C ASP A 60 33.95 10.27 6.08
N LEU A 61 33.63 9.18 5.38
CA LEU A 61 32.26 8.72 5.18
C LEU A 61 31.45 8.65 6.49
N SER A 62 32.06 8.27 7.61
CA SER A 62 31.34 8.21 8.89
C SER A 62 30.92 9.59 9.42
N VAL A 63 31.66 10.65 9.10
CA VAL A 63 31.27 12.04 9.40
C VAL A 63 30.14 12.47 8.49
N LEU A 64 30.29 12.24 7.18
CA LEU A 64 29.27 12.59 6.18
C LEU A 64 27.92 11.94 6.51
N LEU A 65 27.90 10.63 6.79
CA LEU A 65 26.68 9.90 7.14
C LEU A 65 26.09 10.35 8.47
N LYS A 66 26.91 10.68 9.48
CA LYS A 66 26.41 11.22 10.75
C LYS A 66 25.79 12.59 10.60
N ALA A 67 26.32 13.44 9.71
CA ALA A 67 25.70 14.72 9.39
C ALA A 67 24.29 14.50 8.84
N LEU A 68 24.13 13.57 7.87
CA LEU A 68 22.83 13.18 7.32
C LEU A 68 21.88 12.62 8.39
N ILE A 69 22.35 11.76 9.29
CA ILE A 69 21.52 11.10 10.31
C ILE A 69 21.03 12.08 11.39
N HIS A 70 21.91 12.96 11.87
CA HIS A 70 21.68 13.72 13.09
C HIS A 70 21.31 15.18 12.87
N ARG A 71 21.63 15.75 11.70
CA ARG A 71 21.44 17.18 11.45
C ARG A 71 20.26 17.41 10.52
N ARG A 72 19.24 18.14 10.99
CA ARG A 72 18.13 18.60 10.15
C ARG A 72 18.52 19.94 9.51
N ILE A 73 19.14 19.87 8.33
CA ILE A 73 19.63 21.03 7.58
C ILE A 73 18.92 21.07 6.22
N ASP A 74 18.61 22.26 5.71
CA ASP A 74 18.04 22.41 4.36
C ASP A 74 19.14 22.11 3.31
N PRO A 75 18.89 21.30 2.26
CA PRO A 75 17.59 20.86 1.74
C PRO A 75 17.08 19.52 2.30
N TRP A 76 17.84 18.82 3.12
CA TRP A 76 17.49 17.45 3.55
C TRP A 76 16.59 17.35 4.78
N SER A 77 16.26 18.48 5.43
CA SER A 77 15.38 18.54 6.60
C SER A 77 13.91 18.33 6.30
N SER A 78 13.53 18.16 5.02
CA SER A 78 12.13 17.95 4.65
C SER A 78 11.57 16.70 5.35
N LEU A 79 10.36 16.81 5.89
CA LEU A 79 9.69 15.69 6.60
C LEU A 79 9.57 14.44 5.71
N ARG A 80 9.49 14.63 4.39
CA ARG A 80 9.41 13.55 3.40
C ARG A 80 10.74 12.81 3.21
N ASN A 81 11.86 13.54 3.09
CA ASN A 81 13.14 12.93 2.70
C ASN A 81 14.00 12.57 3.91
N PHE A 82 13.89 13.33 5.01
CA PHE A 82 14.75 13.15 6.18
C PHE A 82 14.71 11.73 6.77
N PRO A 83 13.55 11.06 6.95
CA PRO A 83 13.54 9.73 7.55
C PRO A 83 14.16 8.67 6.62
N ARG A 84 13.95 8.75 5.30
CA ARG A 84 14.59 7.87 4.31
C ARG A 84 16.10 8.05 4.28
N MET A 85 16.53 9.30 4.17
CA MET A 85 17.94 9.64 4.15
C MET A 85 18.61 9.11 5.41
N ARG A 86 17.99 9.30 6.58
CA ARG A 86 18.48 8.76 7.85
C ARG A 86 18.55 7.24 7.84
N ALA A 87 17.54 6.54 7.33
CA ALA A 87 17.53 5.09 7.23
C ALA A 87 18.68 4.58 6.35
N TYR A 88 18.79 5.08 5.12
CA TYR A 88 19.86 4.69 4.19
C TYR A 88 21.26 5.04 4.73
N ALA A 89 21.43 6.24 5.31
CA ALA A 89 22.71 6.64 5.88
C ALA A 89 23.10 5.76 7.09
N SER A 90 22.14 5.37 7.93
CA SER A 90 22.38 4.47 9.07
C SER A 90 22.77 3.06 8.63
N GLU A 91 22.15 2.57 7.56
CA GLU A 91 22.47 1.28 6.96
C GLU A 91 23.88 1.25 6.37
N ILE A 92 24.24 2.25 5.54
CA ILE A 92 25.60 2.39 4.99
C ILE A 92 26.62 2.52 6.13
N LEU A 93 26.30 3.27 7.20
CA LEU A 93 27.19 3.41 8.35
C LEU A 93 27.41 2.08 9.09
N THR A 94 26.37 1.24 9.17
CA THR A 94 26.46 -0.09 9.77
C THR A 94 27.38 -0.99 8.94
N LEU A 95 27.16 -1.05 7.62
CA LEU A 95 27.99 -1.84 6.70
C LEU A 95 29.45 -1.37 6.68
N ARG A 96 29.68 -0.05 6.72
CA ARG A 96 31.01 0.54 6.86
C ARG A 96 31.70 0.09 8.14
N ASN A 97 30.98 0.04 9.26
CA ASN A 97 31.56 -0.37 10.54
C ASN A 97 31.93 -1.84 10.54
N LEU A 98 31.06 -2.72 10.04
CA LEU A 98 31.37 -4.14 9.84
C LEU A 98 32.64 -4.32 9.00
N HIS A 99 32.71 -3.63 7.86
CA HIS A 99 33.88 -3.66 6.98
C HIS A 99 35.16 -3.17 7.67
N ALA A 100 35.07 -2.09 8.45
CA ALA A 100 36.22 -1.52 9.17
C ALA A 100 36.72 -2.40 10.33
N HIS A 101 35.84 -3.19 10.95
CA HIS A 101 36.19 -4.14 12.01
C HIS A 101 36.65 -5.50 11.47
N GLY A 102 36.51 -5.74 10.16
CA GLY A 102 36.79 -7.03 9.55
C GLY A 102 35.72 -8.08 9.88
N ASP A 103 34.54 -7.64 10.29
CA ASP A 103 33.40 -8.51 10.55
C ASP A 103 32.88 -9.10 9.22
N PRO A 104 32.14 -10.22 9.26
CA PRO A 104 31.58 -10.83 8.05
C PRO A 104 30.59 -9.87 7.35
N CYS A 105 30.82 -9.60 6.07
CA CYS A 105 29.95 -8.82 5.18
C CYS A 105 29.55 -9.62 3.92
N GLU A 106 29.41 -10.94 4.03
CA GLU A 106 29.10 -11.81 2.88
C GLU A 106 27.71 -11.49 2.30
N GLY A 107 27.65 -11.21 1.00
CA GLY A 107 26.42 -10.82 0.30
C GLY A 107 26.04 -9.33 0.47
N GLU A 108 26.75 -8.58 1.31
CA GLU A 108 26.37 -7.20 1.64
C GLU A 108 26.79 -6.17 0.58
N HIS A 109 27.68 -6.53 -0.35
CA HIS A 109 28.09 -5.63 -1.44
C HIS A 109 26.90 -5.13 -2.28
N GLY A 110 26.02 -6.05 -2.69
CA GLY A 110 24.88 -5.69 -3.52
C GLY A 110 23.90 -4.75 -2.80
N ARG A 111 23.67 -5.03 -1.51
CA ARG A 111 22.85 -4.20 -0.63
C ARG A 111 23.47 -2.82 -0.40
N LEU A 112 24.79 -2.75 -0.20
CA LEU A 112 25.51 -1.50 -0.05
C LEU A 112 25.41 -0.63 -1.30
N VAL A 113 25.61 -1.22 -2.48
CA VAL A 113 25.48 -0.52 -3.77
C VAL A 113 24.07 0.03 -3.95
N ASP A 114 23.04 -0.81 -3.74
CA ASP A 114 21.65 -0.39 -3.86
C ASP A 114 21.29 0.75 -2.88
N THR A 115 21.62 0.59 -1.60
CA THR A 115 21.38 1.60 -0.57
C THR A 115 22.12 2.90 -0.87
N GLY A 116 23.38 2.81 -1.29
CA GLY A 116 24.21 3.95 -1.69
C GLY A 116 23.61 4.71 -2.86
N ARG A 117 23.15 4.00 -3.91
CA ARG A 117 22.51 4.61 -5.08
C ARG A 117 21.20 5.31 -4.70
N ARG A 118 20.35 4.67 -3.89
CA ARG A 118 19.10 5.27 -3.40
C ARG A 118 19.35 6.53 -2.58
N LEU A 119 20.37 6.54 -1.71
CA LEU A 119 20.76 7.72 -0.95
C LEU A 119 21.21 8.86 -1.89
N ILE A 120 22.12 8.58 -2.83
CA ILE A 120 22.66 9.56 -3.76
C ILE A 120 21.54 10.16 -4.64
N MET A 121 20.64 9.31 -5.16
CA MET A 121 19.47 9.76 -5.92
C MET A 121 18.51 10.60 -5.09
N LEU A 122 18.25 10.22 -3.84
CA LEU A 122 17.38 10.98 -2.93
C LEU A 122 17.91 12.40 -2.67
N LEU A 123 19.24 12.56 -2.67
CA LEU A 123 19.91 13.85 -2.51
C LEU A 123 20.01 14.65 -3.82
N GLY A 124 19.61 14.07 -4.96
CA GLY A 124 19.73 14.70 -6.28
C GLY A 124 21.17 14.79 -6.78
N ILE A 125 22.07 13.94 -6.27
CA ILE A 125 23.49 13.91 -6.66
C ILE A 125 23.64 12.95 -7.86
N SER A 126 24.55 13.28 -8.78
CA SER A 126 24.88 12.39 -9.90
C SER A 126 25.52 11.09 -9.38
N LEU A 127 25.05 9.95 -9.90
CA LEU A 127 25.57 8.64 -9.51
C LEU A 127 27.01 8.45 -10.04
N PRO A 128 27.98 8.11 -9.20
CA PRO A 128 29.33 7.81 -9.66
C PRO A 128 29.33 6.48 -10.42
N GLU A 129 29.98 6.45 -11.59
CA GLU A 129 30.10 5.24 -12.43
C GLU A 129 30.73 4.06 -11.68
N SER A 130 31.64 4.37 -10.74
CA SER A 130 32.36 3.39 -9.93
C SER A 130 31.49 2.63 -8.92
N LEU A 131 30.27 3.10 -8.62
CA LEU A 131 29.36 2.42 -7.70
C LEU A 131 28.71 1.17 -8.33
N GLY A 132 28.84 0.99 -9.65
CA GLY A 132 28.30 -0.15 -10.38
C GLY A 132 26.77 -0.13 -10.49
N PRO A 133 26.18 -1.02 -11.33
CA PRO A 133 24.73 -1.17 -11.44
C PRO A 133 24.13 -1.81 -10.19
N THR A 134 22.84 -1.57 -9.94
CA THR A 134 22.11 -2.28 -8.90
C THR A 134 22.02 -3.78 -9.25
N PRO A 135 22.28 -4.71 -8.31
CA PRO A 135 22.19 -6.15 -8.57
C PRO A 135 20.78 -6.59 -9.03
N HIS A 136 19.76 -5.82 -8.65
CA HIS A 136 18.35 -6.09 -8.98
C HIS A 136 17.88 -5.44 -10.29
N ALA A 137 18.73 -4.68 -11.00
CA ALA A 137 18.39 -4.12 -12.32
C ALA A 137 18.43 -5.15 -13.46
N GLY A 138 18.17 -6.43 -13.14
CA GLY A 138 18.15 -7.56 -14.07
C GLY A 138 16.97 -7.55 -15.03
N VAL A 139 16.66 -6.39 -15.63
CA VAL A 139 15.90 -6.25 -16.88
C VAL A 139 16.49 -5.02 -17.59
N GLU A 140 17.55 -5.22 -18.38
CA GLU A 140 17.95 -4.21 -19.37
C GLU A 140 16.85 -4.13 -20.44
N VAL A 141 15.94 -3.17 -20.30
CA VAL A 141 15.16 -2.70 -21.45
C VAL A 141 16.12 -1.85 -22.28
N ALA A 142 16.46 -2.34 -23.47
CA ALA A 142 17.27 -1.59 -24.43
C ALA A 142 16.59 -0.24 -24.75
N VAL A 143 17.06 0.84 -24.12
CA VAL A 143 16.63 2.19 -24.45
C VAL A 143 17.40 2.61 -25.70
N GLY A 144 16.69 2.58 -26.84
CA GLY A 144 17.19 3.11 -28.10
C GLY A 144 17.53 4.59 -28.00
N GLU A 145 18.64 4.96 -28.62
CA GLU A 145 19.15 6.32 -28.76
C GLU A 145 18.05 7.28 -29.24
N SER A 146 17.57 8.15 -28.35
CA SER A 146 16.94 9.41 -28.76
C SER A 146 17.44 10.52 -27.85
N GLY A 147 18.31 11.35 -28.42
CA GLY A 147 18.84 12.54 -27.75
C GLY A 147 17.72 13.52 -27.45
N VAL A 148 17.46 13.72 -26.16
CA VAL A 148 16.71 14.86 -25.65
C VAL A 148 17.51 15.43 -24.49
N GLU A 149 18.03 16.65 -24.67
CA GLU A 149 18.72 17.39 -23.62
C GLU A 149 17.75 17.70 -22.48
N LEU A 150 18.14 17.33 -21.24
CA LEU A 150 17.44 17.72 -20.02
C LEU A 150 17.92 19.11 -19.58
N PRO A 151 17.02 20.05 -19.23
CA PRO A 151 17.44 21.33 -18.66
C PRO A 151 17.93 21.13 -17.23
N SER A 152 19.10 21.69 -16.95
CA SER A 152 19.71 21.74 -15.63
C SER A 152 19.08 22.84 -14.75
N GLN A 153 18.90 22.49 -13.48
CA GLN A 153 18.55 23.34 -12.32
C GLN A 153 17.08 23.73 -12.14
N LEU A 154 16.50 23.33 -10.99
CA LEU A 154 15.47 24.05 -10.24
C LEU A 154 15.35 23.46 -8.80
N PRO A 155 15.28 24.28 -7.73
CA PRO A 155 15.17 23.82 -6.35
C PRO A 155 13.72 23.49 -5.95
N ILE A 156 13.53 22.53 -5.04
CA ILE A 156 12.22 21.96 -4.68
C ILE A 156 11.71 22.51 -3.33
N ARG A 157 10.56 23.19 -3.33
CA ARG A 157 9.78 23.62 -2.14
C ARG A 157 8.39 23.00 -2.09
N ILE A 158 7.85 22.83 -0.87
CA ILE A 158 6.62 22.10 -0.50
C ILE A 158 5.38 23.04 -0.51
N ASP A 159 5.11 23.71 -1.63
CA ASP A 159 3.90 24.55 -1.79
C ASP A 159 2.96 24.00 -2.87
N ARG A 160 3.13 22.72 -3.25
CA ARG A 160 2.66 22.17 -4.53
C ARG A 160 1.27 21.52 -4.55
N TRP A 161 0.50 21.45 -3.47
CA TRP A 161 -0.90 21.02 -3.61
C TRP A 161 -1.75 22.13 -4.24
N ASP A 162 -1.71 23.33 -3.65
CA ASP A 162 -2.38 24.49 -4.24
C ASP A 162 -1.71 24.91 -5.54
N ALA A 163 -0.37 24.98 -5.62
CA ALA A 163 0.30 25.43 -6.83
C ALA A 163 0.19 24.44 -8.02
N LYS A 164 0.12 23.12 -7.77
CA LYS A 164 0.01 22.13 -8.87
C LYS A 164 -1.43 22.02 -9.38
N MET A 165 -2.43 22.13 -8.49
CA MET A 165 -3.84 22.29 -8.89
C MET A 165 -4.04 23.60 -9.67
N VAL A 166 -3.45 24.71 -9.21
CA VAL A 166 -3.44 26.00 -9.92
C VAL A 166 -2.72 25.91 -11.27
N SER A 167 -1.63 25.13 -11.38
CA SER A 167 -0.90 24.93 -12.64
C SER A 167 -1.63 24.07 -13.67
N LEU A 168 -2.60 23.27 -13.23
CA LEU A 168 -3.47 22.44 -14.09
C LEU A 168 -4.72 23.19 -14.55
N GLY A 169 -4.87 24.44 -14.10
CA GLY A 169 -6.02 25.29 -14.40
C GLY A 169 -7.34 24.64 -13.97
N GLU A 170 -8.38 24.89 -14.76
CA GLU A 170 -9.75 24.46 -14.47
C GLU A 170 -9.90 22.93 -14.32
N ALA A 171 -9.09 22.14 -15.04
CA ALA A 171 -9.16 20.67 -14.99
C ALA A 171 -8.65 20.10 -13.66
N GLY A 172 -7.63 20.71 -13.06
CA GLY A 172 -7.13 20.30 -11.74
C GLY A 172 -8.15 20.57 -10.65
N GLU A 173 -8.74 21.77 -10.65
CA GLU A 173 -9.79 22.17 -9.71
C GLU A 173 -11.03 21.26 -9.81
N GLN A 174 -11.47 20.92 -11.03
CA GLN A 174 -12.58 19.98 -11.27
C GLN A 174 -12.29 18.57 -10.74
N VAL A 175 -11.08 18.04 -10.93
CA VAL A 175 -10.70 16.71 -10.39
C VAL A 175 -10.66 16.74 -8.87
N GLY A 176 -10.15 17.81 -8.25
CA GLY A 176 -10.16 17.98 -6.80
C GLY A 176 -11.57 18.02 -6.23
N GLU A 177 -12.48 18.75 -6.87
CA GLU A 177 -13.89 18.81 -6.47
C GLU A 177 -14.56 17.44 -6.58
N ILE A 178 -14.32 16.70 -7.67
CA ILE A 178 -14.85 15.35 -7.90
C ILE A 178 -14.38 14.38 -6.82
N LEU A 179 -13.09 14.37 -6.49
CA LEU A 179 -12.52 13.48 -5.47
C LEU A 179 -13.04 13.81 -4.07
N MET A 180 -13.17 15.09 -3.74
CA MET A 180 -13.74 15.52 -2.45
C MET A 180 -15.22 15.15 -2.33
N ARG A 181 -16.00 15.30 -3.40
CA ARG A 181 -17.41 14.87 -3.43
C ARG A 181 -17.53 13.35 -3.31
N ALA A 182 -16.72 12.59 -4.05
CA ALA A 182 -16.70 11.12 -3.97
C ALA A 182 -16.36 10.63 -2.55
N TYR A 183 -15.40 11.27 -1.89
CA TYR A 183 -15.03 10.97 -0.50
C TYR A 183 -16.15 11.25 0.51
N VAL A 184 -16.86 12.39 0.36
CA VAL A 184 -18.03 12.71 1.19
C VAL A 184 -19.15 11.68 0.98
N LEU A 185 -19.43 11.33 -0.27
CA LEU A 185 -20.47 10.36 -0.61
C LEU A 185 -20.16 8.97 -0.05
N GLU A 186 -18.90 8.52 -0.17
CA GLU A 186 -18.44 7.25 0.42
C GLU A 186 -18.62 7.26 1.95
N ARG A 187 -18.24 8.36 2.60
CA ARG A 187 -18.38 8.51 4.05
C ARG A 187 -19.85 8.48 4.49
N GLU A 188 -20.74 9.13 3.76
CA GLU A 188 -22.18 9.13 4.05
C GLU A 188 -22.79 7.74 3.84
N CYS A 189 -22.46 7.06 2.74
CA CYS A 189 -22.88 5.67 2.49
C CYS A 189 -22.37 4.70 3.57
N ARG A 190 -21.11 4.85 4.02
CA ARG A 190 -20.55 4.06 5.12
C ARG A 190 -21.23 4.38 6.46
N ALA A 191 -21.53 5.65 6.74
CA ALA A 191 -22.20 6.07 7.96
C ALA A 191 -23.64 5.50 8.05
N VAL A 192 -24.38 5.53 6.95
CA VAL A 192 -25.73 4.91 6.85
C VAL A 192 -25.63 3.39 7.04
N SER A 193 -24.65 2.75 6.40
CA SER A 193 -24.43 1.30 6.53
C SER A 193 -24.02 0.89 7.95
N SER A 194 -23.19 1.69 8.62
CA SER A 194 -22.63 1.39 9.93
C SER A 194 -23.62 1.69 11.08
N ALA A 195 -24.41 2.77 10.97
CA ALA A 195 -25.50 3.04 11.91
C ALA A 195 -26.59 1.94 11.83
N ALA A 196 -26.86 1.42 10.64
CA ALA A 196 -27.83 0.33 10.43
C ALA A 196 -27.36 -1.02 11.00
N LEU A 197 -26.05 -1.28 11.07
CA LEU A 197 -25.52 -2.53 11.63
C LEU A 197 -25.55 -2.58 13.16
N MET A 198 -25.63 -1.43 13.84
CA MET A 198 -25.62 -1.36 15.30
C MET A 198 -27.00 -1.45 15.97
N ASP A 199 -28.11 -1.25 15.24
CA ASP A 199 -29.47 -1.16 15.80
C ASP A 199 -30.47 -2.22 15.29
N LEU A 200 -30.01 -3.30 14.64
CA LEU A 200 -30.90 -4.37 14.17
C LEU A 200 -31.39 -5.26 15.32
N ASP A 201 -32.55 -4.91 15.90
CA ASP A 201 -33.49 -5.89 16.48
C ASP A 201 -34.23 -6.57 15.31
N PRO A 202 -34.01 -7.88 15.06
CA PRO A 202 -34.62 -8.61 13.94
C PRO A 202 -36.16 -8.76 14.02
N LYS A 203 -36.82 -8.12 15.00
CA LYS A 203 -38.28 -8.09 15.16
C LYS A 203 -38.94 -6.74 14.84
N ALA A 204 -38.19 -5.72 14.42
CA ALA A 204 -38.77 -4.42 14.09
C ALA A 204 -39.60 -4.48 12.77
N PRO A 205 -40.79 -3.84 12.69
CA PRO A 205 -41.76 -4.11 11.63
C PRO A 205 -41.54 -3.37 10.31
N ASP A 206 -40.40 -2.75 10.05
CA ASP A 206 -40.29 -1.80 8.93
C ASP A 206 -39.06 -1.93 8.03
N PHE A 207 -38.70 -3.17 7.72
CA PHE A 207 -37.73 -3.49 6.66
C PHE A 207 -38.11 -2.88 5.30
N GLU A 208 -39.41 -2.70 5.05
CA GLU A 208 -39.94 -2.13 3.80
C GLU A 208 -39.72 -0.61 3.72
N THR A 209 -39.94 0.14 4.81
CA THR A 209 -39.53 1.56 4.88
C THR A 209 -38.02 1.73 4.83
N PHE A 210 -37.24 0.85 5.46
CA PHE A 210 -35.78 0.83 5.34
C PHE A 210 -35.31 0.61 3.90
N HIS A 211 -35.89 -0.37 3.20
CA HIS A 211 -35.58 -0.63 1.80
C HIS A 211 -35.96 0.57 0.91
N GLN A 212 -37.07 1.26 1.20
CA GLN A 212 -37.47 2.46 0.46
C GLN A 212 -36.56 3.67 0.73
N GLU A 213 -36.08 3.86 1.96
CA GLU A 213 -35.16 4.96 2.30
C GLU A 213 -33.76 4.72 1.72
N LEU A 214 -33.24 3.50 1.82
CA LEU A 214 -31.99 3.09 1.18
C LEU A 214 -32.10 3.21 -0.35
N TRP A 215 -33.21 2.74 -0.92
CA TRP A 215 -33.50 2.87 -2.35
C TRP A 215 -33.62 4.33 -2.78
N SER A 216 -34.25 5.19 -1.99
CA SER A 216 -34.35 6.62 -2.29
C SER A 216 -32.98 7.32 -2.20
N ALA A 217 -32.13 6.94 -1.25
CA ALA A 217 -30.79 7.50 -1.10
C ALA A 217 -29.85 7.03 -2.23
N VAL A 218 -29.85 5.74 -2.53
CA VAL A 218 -29.07 5.15 -3.64
C VAL A 218 -29.58 5.64 -5.00
N SER A 219 -30.89 5.76 -5.19
CA SER A 219 -31.49 6.32 -6.42
C SER A 219 -31.30 7.82 -6.55
N ALA A 220 -31.20 8.57 -5.44
CA ALA A 220 -30.87 9.99 -5.46
C ALA A 220 -29.38 10.23 -5.76
N ALA A 221 -28.50 9.38 -5.21
CA ALA A 221 -27.05 9.44 -5.45
C ALA A 221 -26.66 8.86 -6.82
N GLY A 222 -27.41 7.90 -7.36
CA GLY A 222 -27.12 7.20 -8.62
C GLY A 222 -26.91 8.14 -9.81
N PRO A 223 -27.79 9.12 -10.09
CA PRO A 223 -27.58 10.11 -11.13
C PRO A 223 -26.32 10.97 -10.91
N GLU A 224 -25.99 11.31 -9.67
CA GLU A 224 -24.79 12.10 -9.33
C GLU A 224 -23.51 11.27 -9.46
N VAL A 225 -23.52 10.00 -9.05
CA VAL A 225 -22.41 9.05 -9.26
C VAL A 225 -22.21 8.75 -10.74
N VAL A 226 -23.29 8.55 -11.51
CA VAL A 226 -23.22 8.36 -12.97
C VAL A 226 -22.75 9.64 -13.66
N GLU A 227 -23.15 10.83 -13.18
CA GLU A 227 -22.63 12.12 -13.65
C GLU A 227 -21.13 12.27 -13.33
N LEU A 228 -20.69 11.91 -12.12
CA LEU A 228 -19.28 11.96 -11.72
C LEU A 228 -18.44 10.98 -12.54
N LEU A 229 -18.91 9.74 -12.74
CA LEU A 229 -18.25 8.74 -13.59
C LEU A 229 -18.21 9.19 -15.05
N ARG A 230 -19.28 9.81 -15.57
CA ARG A 230 -19.32 10.35 -16.93
C ARG A 230 -18.44 11.59 -17.10
N ARG A 231 -18.34 12.46 -16.08
CA ARG A 231 -17.42 13.61 -16.07
C ARG A 231 -15.97 13.16 -16.00
N LEU A 232 -15.68 12.13 -15.21
CA LEU A 232 -14.39 11.46 -15.22
C LEU A 232 -14.14 10.94 -16.65
N GLU A 233 -14.98 10.06 -17.19
CA GLU A 233 -14.82 9.52 -18.56
C GLU A 233 -14.67 10.61 -19.65
N GLN A 234 -15.39 11.72 -19.55
CA GLN A 234 -15.23 12.88 -20.44
C GLN A 234 -13.89 13.58 -20.28
N LEU A 235 -13.36 13.72 -19.05
CA LEU A 235 -12.02 14.26 -18.79
C LEU A 235 -10.92 13.32 -19.32
N GLU A 236 -11.15 12.00 -19.29
CA GLU A 236 -10.26 10.98 -19.88
C GLU A 236 -10.25 11.05 -21.41
N LEU A 237 -11.40 11.34 -22.04
CA LEU A 237 -11.57 11.45 -23.49
C LEU A 237 -11.21 12.82 -24.07
N ALA A 238 -11.33 13.91 -23.30
CA ALA A 238 -11.14 15.28 -23.78
C ALA A 238 -9.72 15.84 -23.59
N GLY A 239 -8.86 15.20 -22.79
CA GLY A 239 -7.50 15.65 -22.54
C GLY A 239 -6.44 14.74 -23.19
N PRO A 240 -5.20 15.23 -23.42
CA PRO A 240 -4.08 14.30 -23.59
C PRO A 240 -4.00 13.46 -22.33
N GLN A 241 -3.95 12.12 -22.45
CA GLN A 241 -3.82 11.22 -21.29
C GLN A 241 -2.85 11.83 -20.28
N PRO A 242 -3.20 11.87 -18.98
CA PRO A 242 -2.33 12.47 -17.99
C PRO A 242 -0.98 11.77 -18.07
N LYS A 243 0.03 12.48 -18.59
CA LYS A 243 1.42 12.00 -18.64
C LYS A 243 2.01 11.83 -17.23
N ASP A 244 1.27 12.24 -16.20
CA ASP A 244 1.61 12.14 -14.79
C ASP A 244 0.94 10.89 -14.19
N PRO A 245 1.69 9.82 -13.88
CA PRO A 245 1.16 8.58 -13.31
C PRO A 245 0.40 8.78 -11.99
N ALA A 246 0.70 9.84 -11.23
CA ALA A 246 -0.01 10.13 -9.99
C ALA A 246 -1.48 10.56 -10.24
N MET A 247 -1.73 11.25 -11.36
CA MET A 247 -3.09 11.61 -11.77
C MET A 247 -3.86 10.41 -12.28
N SER A 248 -3.22 9.52 -13.04
CA SER A 248 -3.82 8.25 -13.47
C SER A 248 -4.22 7.38 -12.28
N LEU A 249 -3.40 7.34 -11.23
CA LEU A 249 -3.68 6.57 -10.02
C LEU A 249 -4.80 7.19 -9.17
N LEU A 250 -4.84 8.51 -9.02
CA LEU A 250 -5.96 9.21 -8.37
C LEU A 250 -7.28 8.99 -9.13
N PHE A 251 -7.22 8.98 -10.45
CA PHE A 251 -8.36 8.74 -11.32
C PHE A 251 -8.86 7.29 -11.23
N LEU A 252 -7.95 6.31 -11.22
CA LEU A 252 -8.26 4.90 -11.01
C LEU A 252 -8.78 4.61 -9.61
N HIS A 253 -8.23 5.28 -8.59
CA HIS A 253 -8.69 5.15 -7.22
C HIS A 253 -10.07 5.78 -7.03
N GLY A 254 -10.31 7.00 -7.54
CA GLY A 254 -11.63 7.63 -7.52
C GLY A 254 -12.67 6.84 -8.31
N ARG A 255 -12.31 6.35 -9.50
CA ARG A 255 -13.15 5.44 -10.30
C ARG A 255 -13.44 4.16 -9.54
N HIS A 256 -12.49 3.58 -8.81
CA HIS A 256 -12.72 2.40 -7.99
C HIS A 256 -13.61 2.68 -6.78
N VAL A 257 -13.33 3.70 -5.97
CA VAL A 257 -14.19 4.03 -4.83
C VAL A 257 -15.63 4.21 -5.29
N LEU A 258 -15.85 4.89 -6.42
CA LEU A 258 -17.17 5.07 -7.02
C LEU A 258 -17.73 3.78 -7.62
N THR A 259 -16.93 3.01 -8.37
CA THR A 259 -17.40 1.79 -9.06
C THR A 259 -17.62 0.66 -8.09
N THR A 260 -16.78 0.48 -7.08
CA THR A 260 -16.90 -0.54 -6.04
C THR A 260 -17.99 -0.17 -5.04
N GLY A 261 -18.08 1.10 -4.62
CA GLY A 261 -19.22 1.56 -3.81
C GLY A 261 -20.56 1.40 -4.55
N PHE A 262 -20.58 1.72 -5.85
CA PHE A 262 -21.77 1.58 -6.69
C PHE A 262 -22.07 0.12 -7.06
N LEU A 263 -21.08 -0.70 -7.41
CA LEU A 263 -21.25 -2.12 -7.69
C LEU A 263 -21.57 -2.90 -6.43
N GLU A 264 -21.00 -2.55 -5.28
CA GLU A 264 -21.38 -3.17 -4.01
C GLU A 264 -22.83 -2.80 -3.66
N ALA A 265 -23.23 -1.54 -3.82
CA ALA A 265 -24.62 -1.12 -3.64
C ALA A 265 -25.58 -1.77 -4.66
N ALA A 266 -25.20 -1.81 -5.93
CA ALA A 266 -25.99 -2.39 -7.02
C ALA A 266 -26.03 -3.91 -6.93
N CYS A 267 -24.94 -4.59 -6.58
CA CYS A 267 -24.91 -6.03 -6.35
C CYS A 267 -25.67 -6.39 -5.08
N LYS A 268 -25.57 -5.62 -3.98
CA LYS A 268 -26.41 -5.81 -2.79
C LYS A 268 -27.90 -5.61 -3.12
N SER A 269 -28.23 -4.62 -3.95
CA SER A 269 -29.58 -4.38 -4.44
C SER A 269 -30.09 -5.49 -5.36
N HIS A 270 -29.28 -5.94 -6.31
CA HIS A 270 -29.67 -6.95 -7.29
C HIS A 270 -29.67 -8.36 -6.68
N LEU A 271 -28.79 -8.63 -5.71
CA LEU A 271 -28.89 -9.79 -4.82
C LEU A 271 -30.16 -9.69 -3.98
N GLY A 272 -30.54 -8.51 -3.49
CA GLY A 272 -31.82 -8.26 -2.84
C GLY A 272 -33.01 -8.56 -3.74
N ASP A 273 -32.98 -8.12 -5.01
CA ASP A 273 -34.03 -8.41 -6.00
C ASP A 273 -34.11 -9.90 -6.34
N ILE A 274 -32.95 -10.57 -6.47
CA ILE A 274 -32.86 -12.02 -6.72
C ILE A 274 -33.36 -12.80 -5.50
N GLU A 275 -32.94 -12.41 -4.29
CA GLU A 275 -33.41 -12.98 -3.03
C GLU A 275 -34.93 -12.75 -2.87
N GLN A 276 -35.44 -11.58 -3.23
CA GLN A 276 -36.86 -11.25 -3.18
C GLN A 276 -37.68 -12.01 -4.22
N HIS A 277 -37.25 -12.06 -5.49
CA HIS A 277 -37.88 -12.89 -6.52
C HIS A 277 -37.87 -14.37 -6.16
N GLN A 278 -36.81 -14.86 -5.52
CA GLN A 278 -36.73 -16.25 -5.05
C GLN A 278 -37.60 -16.48 -3.81
N LEU A 279 -37.68 -15.53 -2.88
CA LEU A 279 -38.61 -15.57 -1.74
C LEU A 279 -40.06 -15.55 -2.19
N ASP A 280 -40.40 -14.75 -3.20
CA ASP A 280 -41.72 -14.70 -3.80
C ASP A 280 -42.01 -16.01 -4.56
N ALA A 281 -41.04 -16.58 -5.29
CA ALA A 281 -41.19 -17.90 -5.89
C ALA A 281 -41.36 -19.02 -4.83
N ILE A 282 -40.66 -18.94 -3.69
CA ILE A 282 -40.82 -19.85 -2.55
C ILE A 282 -42.19 -19.65 -1.90
N ARG A 283 -42.68 -18.41 -1.77
CA ARG A 283 -43.99 -18.08 -1.20
C ARG A 283 -45.13 -18.54 -2.12
N ASP A 284 -44.98 -18.38 -3.42
CA ASP A 284 -45.91 -18.88 -4.43
C ASP A 284 -45.91 -20.40 -4.46
N ALA A 285 -44.74 -21.04 -4.39
CA ALA A 285 -44.62 -22.48 -4.24
C ALA A 285 -45.27 -22.97 -2.94
N ALA A 286 -45.04 -22.29 -1.81
CA ALA A 286 -45.63 -22.62 -0.51
C ALA A 286 -47.16 -22.44 -0.50
N SER A 287 -47.69 -21.40 -1.16
CA SER A 287 -49.12 -21.22 -1.39
C SER A 287 -49.70 -22.35 -2.24
N ALA A 288 -49.04 -22.69 -3.35
CA ALA A 288 -49.46 -23.80 -4.22
C ALA A 288 -49.41 -25.16 -3.51
N ILE A 289 -48.42 -25.40 -2.64
CA ILE A 289 -48.34 -26.58 -1.77
C ILE A 289 -49.49 -26.58 -0.76
N SER A 290 -49.76 -25.45 -0.10
CA SER A 290 -50.82 -25.31 0.91
C SER A 290 -52.21 -25.53 0.28
N GLU A 291 -52.39 -25.13 -0.98
CA GLU A 291 -53.61 -25.38 -1.75
C GLU A 291 -53.70 -26.84 -2.22
N ALA A 292 -52.60 -27.44 -2.68
CA ALA A 292 -52.55 -28.86 -3.06
C ALA A 292 -52.72 -29.80 -1.86
N ALA A 293 -52.18 -29.45 -0.69
CA ALA A 293 -52.30 -30.20 0.55
C ALA A 293 -53.75 -30.29 1.07
N ARG A 294 -54.61 -29.33 0.72
CA ARG A 294 -56.05 -29.39 1.01
C ARG A 294 -56.79 -30.47 0.20
N HIS A 295 -56.16 -30.98 -0.86
CA HIS A 295 -56.83 -31.84 -1.86
C HIS A 295 -56.10 -33.16 -2.17
N GLN A 296 -54.92 -33.44 -1.58
CA GLN A 296 -54.12 -34.63 -1.89
C GLN A 296 -53.72 -35.44 -0.64
N SER A 297 -53.47 -36.74 -0.82
CA SER A 297 -53.03 -37.66 0.24
C SER A 297 -51.55 -37.46 0.61
N GLY A 298 -51.19 -37.73 1.87
CA GLY A 298 -49.91 -37.34 2.48
C GLY A 298 -48.64 -37.81 1.76
N ALA A 299 -48.66 -38.91 1.00
CA ALA A 299 -47.49 -39.41 0.28
C ALA A 299 -47.07 -38.51 -0.90
N ALA A 300 -48.03 -37.95 -1.64
CA ALA A 300 -47.74 -37.05 -2.77
C ALA A 300 -47.24 -35.67 -2.28
N LEU A 301 -47.65 -35.27 -1.07
CA LEU A 301 -47.20 -34.04 -0.44
C LEU A 301 -45.73 -34.14 0.01
N GLU A 302 -45.33 -35.29 0.56
CA GLU A 302 -43.97 -35.51 1.04
C GLU A 302 -42.93 -35.55 -0.10
N GLU A 303 -43.28 -36.17 -1.23
CA GLU A 303 -42.42 -36.21 -2.42
C GLU A 303 -42.24 -34.81 -3.05
N ARG A 304 -43.31 -33.99 -3.05
CA ARG A 304 -43.23 -32.59 -3.50
C ARG A 304 -42.41 -31.70 -2.57
N LEU A 305 -42.53 -31.88 -1.25
CA LEU A 305 -41.72 -31.14 -0.27
C LEU A 305 -40.22 -31.47 -0.42
N LYS A 306 -39.86 -32.73 -0.69
CA LYS A 306 -38.47 -33.12 -0.99
C LYS A 306 -37.94 -32.46 -2.25
N ALA A 307 -38.72 -32.45 -3.33
CA ALA A 307 -38.31 -31.80 -4.59
C ALA A 307 -38.07 -30.29 -4.41
N ILE A 308 -38.89 -29.64 -3.57
CA ILE A 308 -38.77 -28.21 -3.27
C ILE A 308 -37.53 -27.92 -2.42
N SER A 309 -37.26 -28.71 -1.37
CA SER A 309 -36.03 -28.58 -0.57
C SER A 309 -34.77 -28.66 -1.44
N VAL A 310 -34.69 -29.65 -2.34
CA VAL A 310 -33.56 -29.81 -3.27
C VAL A 310 -33.41 -28.60 -4.19
N THR A 311 -34.52 -28.04 -4.66
CA THR A 311 -34.51 -26.86 -5.54
C THR A 311 -34.07 -25.60 -4.80
N THR A 312 -34.48 -25.44 -3.54
CA THR A 312 -34.05 -24.31 -2.68
C THR A 312 -32.58 -24.39 -2.32
N ASP A 313 -32.06 -25.58 -2.02
CA ASP A 313 -30.62 -25.77 -1.73
C ASP A 313 -29.75 -25.48 -2.97
N LEU A 314 -30.16 -25.96 -4.15
CA LEU A 314 -29.48 -25.68 -5.41
C LEU A 314 -29.51 -24.18 -5.78
N ALA A 315 -30.62 -23.49 -5.49
CA ALA A 315 -30.72 -22.05 -5.70
C ALA A 315 -29.77 -21.27 -4.78
N ARG A 316 -29.67 -21.66 -3.49
CA ARG A 316 -28.74 -21.06 -2.52
C ARG A 316 -27.28 -21.25 -2.94
N GLU A 317 -26.92 -22.43 -3.42
CA GLU A 317 -25.57 -22.74 -3.91
C GLU A 317 -25.18 -21.86 -5.10
N ARG A 318 -26.08 -21.69 -6.08
CA ARG A 318 -25.86 -20.83 -7.25
C ARG A 318 -25.75 -19.34 -6.92
N VAL A 319 -26.48 -18.86 -5.91
CA VAL A 319 -26.36 -17.47 -5.43
C VAL A 319 -25.01 -17.25 -4.77
N ASN A 320 -24.55 -18.20 -3.95
CA ASN A 320 -23.23 -18.13 -3.32
C ASN A 320 -22.09 -18.20 -4.36
N GLU A 321 -22.23 -19.06 -5.37
CA GLU A 321 -21.28 -19.15 -6.49
C GLU A 321 -21.24 -17.85 -7.30
N SER A 322 -22.40 -17.27 -7.62
CA SER A 322 -22.50 -16.00 -8.36
C SER A 322 -21.89 -14.83 -7.55
N ARG A 323 -22.10 -14.80 -6.23
CA ARG A 323 -21.51 -13.81 -5.31
C ARG A 323 -19.97 -13.93 -5.30
N ARG A 324 -19.45 -15.16 -5.23
CA ARG A 324 -18.00 -15.44 -5.31
C ARG A 324 -17.42 -15.02 -6.66
N LEU A 325 -18.08 -15.33 -7.77
CA LEU A 325 -17.61 -14.97 -9.11
C LEU A 325 -17.58 -13.46 -9.33
N VAL A 326 -18.59 -12.72 -8.87
CA VAL A 326 -18.63 -11.25 -8.95
C VAL A 326 -17.54 -10.61 -8.08
N GLN A 327 -17.31 -11.12 -6.87
CA GLN A 327 -16.22 -10.66 -6.01
C GLN A 327 -14.84 -10.97 -6.63
N ALA A 328 -14.65 -12.18 -7.15
CA ALA A 328 -13.39 -12.58 -7.78
C ALA A 328 -13.08 -11.77 -9.05
N MET A 329 -14.07 -11.54 -9.91
CA MET A 329 -13.91 -10.74 -11.14
C MET A 329 -13.61 -9.27 -10.85
N THR A 330 -14.24 -8.68 -9.84
CA THR A 330 -14.03 -7.26 -9.51
C THR A 330 -12.72 -7.02 -8.77
N VAL A 331 -12.33 -7.92 -7.86
CA VAL A 331 -11.08 -7.80 -7.10
C VAL A 331 -9.87 -8.13 -7.97
N GLY A 332 -9.92 -9.18 -8.79
CA GLY A 332 -8.78 -9.59 -9.63
C GLY A 332 -8.39 -8.56 -10.69
N ASP A 333 -9.35 -8.08 -11.48
CA ASP A 333 -9.09 -7.13 -12.57
C ASP A 333 -8.74 -5.73 -12.04
N TYR A 334 -9.39 -5.30 -10.96
CA TYR A 334 -9.07 -4.04 -10.30
C TYR A 334 -7.69 -4.08 -9.68
N THR A 335 -7.41 -5.11 -8.89
CA THR A 335 -6.14 -5.21 -8.18
C THR A 335 -4.98 -5.32 -9.15
N SER A 336 -5.15 -6.07 -10.24
CA SER A 336 -4.16 -6.11 -11.32
C SER A 336 -3.93 -4.72 -11.95
N SER A 337 -5.00 -3.93 -12.13
CA SER A 337 -4.91 -2.56 -12.64
C SER A 337 -4.21 -1.61 -11.65
N VAL A 338 -4.51 -1.71 -10.35
CA VAL A 338 -3.85 -0.95 -9.29
C VAL A 338 -2.37 -1.29 -9.22
N LEU A 339 -2.04 -2.58 -9.21
CA LEU A 339 -0.66 -3.05 -9.16
C LEU A 339 0.12 -2.59 -10.39
N ARG A 340 -0.49 -2.62 -11.58
CA ARG A 340 0.12 -2.10 -12.81
C ARG A 340 0.44 -0.61 -12.67
N VAL A 341 -0.54 0.23 -12.31
CA VAL A 341 -0.30 1.68 -12.22
C VAL A 341 0.60 2.04 -11.04
N ALA A 342 0.53 1.30 -9.94
CA ALA A 342 1.44 1.49 -8.82
C ALA A 342 2.87 1.04 -9.15
N SER A 343 3.08 0.05 -10.04
CA SER A 343 4.40 -0.31 -10.56
C SER A 343 4.97 0.71 -11.55
N GLU A 344 4.12 1.54 -12.15
CA GLU A 344 4.52 2.69 -12.97
C GLU A 344 4.87 3.91 -12.13
N LEU A 345 4.55 3.92 -10.82
CA LEU A 345 5.01 4.91 -9.88
C LEU A 345 6.40 4.53 -9.35
N ASP A 346 7.24 5.54 -9.10
CA ASP A 346 8.54 5.35 -8.43
C ASP A 346 8.34 4.52 -7.16
N ASP A 347 8.98 3.35 -7.09
CA ASP A 347 8.96 2.40 -5.95
C ASP A 347 9.31 3.08 -4.63
N ALA A 348 9.96 4.25 -4.70
CA ALA A 348 10.21 5.09 -3.56
C ALA A 348 8.98 5.88 -3.07
N SER A 349 7.78 5.87 -3.64
CA SER A 349 6.65 6.64 -3.10
C SER A 349 6.01 5.93 -1.90
N PRO A 350 5.90 6.54 -0.70
CA PRO A 350 5.21 5.91 0.43
C PRO A 350 3.73 5.64 0.11
N ILE A 351 3.08 6.53 -0.64
CA ILE A 351 1.68 6.32 -1.03
C ILE A 351 1.54 5.14 -1.99
N ALA A 352 2.47 4.97 -2.92
CA ALA A 352 2.44 3.83 -3.84
C ALA A 352 2.66 2.51 -3.07
N ASN A 353 3.62 2.49 -2.13
CA ASN A 353 3.86 1.32 -1.29
C ASN A 353 2.64 0.93 -0.45
N ALA A 354 1.93 1.90 0.12
CA ALA A 354 0.73 1.65 0.89
C ALA A 354 -0.38 1.04 0.03
N ILE A 355 -0.56 1.58 -1.18
CA ILE A 355 -1.58 1.12 -2.12
C ILE A 355 -1.24 -0.29 -2.64
N VAL A 356 0.02 -0.54 -2.98
CA VAL A 356 0.47 -1.89 -3.38
C VAL A 356 0.31 -2.86 -2.21
N ALA A 357 0.69 -2.48 -1.00
CA ALA A 357 0.54 -3.33 0.17
C ALA A 357 -0.93 -3.71 0.42
N ALA A 358 -1.84 -2.73 0.36
CA ALA A 358 -3.27 -2.98 0.50
C ALA A 358 -3.79 -3.90 -0.63
N ALA A 359 -3.42 -3.61 -1.88
CA ALA A 359 -3.82 -4.42 -3.03
C ALA A 359 -3.32 -5.87 -2.93
N ARG A 360 -2.06 -6.06 -2.49
CA ARG A 360 -1.48 -7.37 -2.23
C ARG A 360 -2.16 -8.09 -1.07
N PHE A 361 -2.54 -7.36 -0.04
CA PHE A 361 -3.29 -7.90 1.08
C PHE A 361 -4.66 -8.44 0.60
N GLU A 362 -5.39 -7.69 -0.23
CA GLU A 362 -6.67 -8.15 -0.82
C GLU A 362 -6.50 -9.38 -1.74
N LEU A 363 -5.42 -9.45 -2.52
CA LEU A 363 -5.14 -10.65 -3.33
C LEU A 363 -4.81 -11.87 -2.48
N ALA A 364 -4.04 -11.67 -1.41
CA ALA A 364 -3.82 -12.72 -0.43
C ALA A 364 -5.18 -13.16 0.10
N ASP A 365 -6.02 -12.21 0.53
CA ASP A 365 -7.36 -12.42 1.10
C ASP A 365 -8.36 -13.13 0.16
N ALA A 366 -8.17 -13.03 -1.15
CA ALA A 366 -8.98 -13.75 -2.14
C ALA A 366 -8.49 -15.18 -2.44
N SER A 367 -7.32 -15.58 -1.93
CA SER A 367 -6.66 -16.84 -2.26
C SER A 367 -7.01 -17.96 -1.26
N HIS A 368 -8.29 -18.37 -1.27
CA HIS A 368 -8.79 -19.52 -0.51
C HIS A 368 -9.25 -20.67 -1.40
N ASP A 369 -9.17 -21.89 -0.86
CA ASP A 369 -9.80 -23.06 -1.46
C ASP A 369 -11.32 -23.08 -1.18
N GLU A 370 -12.01 -24.10 -1.70
CA GLU A 370 -13.46 -24.27 -1.50
C GLU A 370 -13.87 -24.45 -0.02
N ALA A 371 -12.94 -24.93 0.81
CA ALA A 371 -13.14 -25.12 2.24
C ALA A 371 -12.82 -23.86 3.06
N GLY A 372 -12.31 -22.80 2.42
CA GLY A 372 -11.94 -21.55 3.07
C GLY A 372 -10.56 -21.56 3.71
N ASN A 373 -9.71 -22.54 3.41
CA ASN A 373 -8.30 -22.52 3.83
C ASN A 373 -7.48 -21.69 2.85
N TRP A 374 -6.45 -21.02 3.35
CA TRP A 374 -5.50 -20.30 2.49
C TRP A 374 -4.80 -21.26 1.53
N THR A 375 -4.64 -20.84 0.27
CA THR A 375 -3.85 -21.60 -0.71
C THR A 375 -2.41 -21.10 -0.78
N PRO A 376 -1.45 -21.89 -1.30
CA PRO A 376 -0.06 -21.45 -1.47
C PRO A 376 0.11 -20.16 -2.30
N GLU A 377 -0.86 -19.83 -3.16
CA GLU A 377 -0.89 -18.60 -3.96
C GLU A 377 -1.03 -17.33 -3.11
N ALA A 378 -1.61 -17.41 -1.90
CA ALA A 378 -1.73 -16.28 -0.98
C ALA A 378 -0.37 -15.77 -0.50
N LEU A 379 0.60 -16.68 -0.35
CA LEU A 379 1.88 -16.42 0.30
C LEU A 379 2.73 -15.33 -0.37
N PRO A 380 3.03 -15.36 -1.69
CA PRO A 380 3.81 -14.30 -2.32
C PRO A 380 3.12 -12.92 -2.22
N HIS A 381 1.79 -12.88 -2.15
CA HIS A 381 1.04 -11.63 -2.01
C HIS A 381 1.18 -11.06 -0.60
N ILE A 382 0.94 -11.86 0.44
CA ILE A 382 1.05 -11.36 1.82
C ILE A 382 2.50 -10.97 2.16
N GLN A 383 3.50 -11.70 1.65
CA GLN A 383 4.92 -11.39 1.86
C GLN A 383 5.32 -10.04 1.26
N ASP A 384 4.85 -9.72 0.05
CA ASP A 384 5.09 -8.40 -0.58
C ASP A 384 4.40 -7.28 0.23
N ALA A 385 3.16 -7.51 0.70
CA ALA A 385 2.46 -6.57 1.58
C ALA A 385 3.23 -6.32 2.89
N VAL A 386 3.67 -7.39 3.56
CA VAL A 386 4.47 -7.33 4.80
C VAL A 386 5.78 -6.57 4.57
N ALA A 387 6.51 -6.84 3.48
CA ALA A 387 7.77 -6.17 3.19
C ALA A 387 7.57 -4.64 3.02
N ARG A 388 6.53 -4.23 2.32
CA ARG A 388 6.20 -2.81 2.09
C ARG A 388 5.72 -2.14 3.38
N LEU A 389 4.85 -2.79 4.14
CA LEU A 389 4.38 -2.27 5.44
C LEU A 389 5.53 -2.17 6.46
N ARG A 390 6.50 -3.09 6.45
CA ARG A 390 7.73 -2.98 7.26
C ARG A 390 8.52 -1.73 6.90
N PHE A 391 8.68 -1.44 5.62
CA PHE A 391 9.35 -0.23 5.17
C PHE A 391 8.61 1.03 5.64
N GLU A 392 7.28 1.05 5.54
CA GLU A 392 6.47 2.19 6.00
C GLU A 392 6.47 2.38 7.52
N ALA A 393 6.30 1.30 8.27
CA ALA A 393 6.34 1.34 9.73
C ALA A 393 7.72 1.80 10.25
N ALA A 394 8.81 1.43 9.55
CA ALA A 394 10.15 1.92 9.90
C ALA A 394 10.33 3.43 9.68
N MET A 395 9.55 4.02 8.76
CA MET A 395 9.58 5.46 8.48
C MET A 395 8.86 6.28 9.53
N GLU A 396 7.78 5.74 10.10
CA GLU A 396 6.96 6.40 11.13
C GLU A 396 6.62 5.41 12.26
N PRO A 397 7.58 5.14 13.18
CA PRO A 397 7.34 4.25 14.31
C PRO A 397 6.26 4.80 15.24
N GLY A 398 5.41 3.92 15.78
CA GLY A 398 4.23 4.27 16.59
C GLY A 398 3.00 4.73 15.80
N SER A 399 3.05 4.71 14.46
CA SER A 399 1.92 5.11 13.61
C SER A 399 0.91 3.98 13.39
N SER A 400 -0.23 4.29 12.77
CA SER A 400 -1.21 3.27 12.34
C SER A 400 -0.64 2.24 11.35
N ARG A 401 0.52 2.51 10.74
CA ARG A 401 1.23 1.57 9.86
C ARG A 401 1.72 0.34 10.60
N GLU A 402 2.07 0.46 11.87
CA GLU A 402 2.45 -0.69 12.68
C GLU A 402 1.27 -1.61 12.94
N SER A 403 0.06 -1.07 13.10
CA SER A 403 -1.15 -1.88 13.25
C SER A 403 -1.47 -2.67 11.97
N LEU A 404 -1.36 -2.02 10.81
CA LEU A 404 -1.50 -2.71 9.51
C LEU A 404 -0.44 -3.80 9.33
N LEU A 405 0.81 -3.53 9.73
CA LEU A 405 1.89 -4.50 9.68
C LEU A 405 1.63 -5.70 10.61
N VAL A 406 1.15 -5.46 11.84
CA VAL A 406 0.77 -6.52 12.78
C VAL A 406 -0.33 -7.40 12.18
N THR A 407 -1.36 -6.80 11.58
CA THR A 407 -2.43 -7.54 10.91
C THR A 407 -1.88 -8.39 9.75
N ALA A 408 -0.98 -7.85 8.93
CA ALA A 408 -0.35 -8.59 7.84
C ALA A 408 0.56 -9.74 8.31
N LEU A 409 1.30 -9.56 9.40
CA LEU A 409 2.12 -10.62 9.99
C LEU A 409 1.27 -11.74 10.61
N ARG A 410 0.16 -11.39 11.26
CA ARG A 410 -0.80 -12.39 11.76
C ARG A 410 -1.41 -13.19 10.61
N ARG A 411 -1.82 -12.50 9.55
CA ARG A 411 -2.34 -13.13 8.33
C ARG A 411 -1.31 -14.04 7.64
N GLU A 412 -0.07 -13.59 7.52
CA GLU A 412 1.04 -14.42 7.02
C GLU A 412 1.22 -15.67 7.88
N GLY A 413 1.13 -15.55 9.21
CA GLY A 413 1.14 -16.68 10.13
C GLY A 413 -0.01 -17.67 9.90
N GLU A 414 -1.24 -17.18 9.70
CA GLU A 414 -2.42 -17.99 9.37
C GLU A 414 -2.21 -18.76 8.05
N ILE A 415 -1.73 -18.08 7.00
CA ILE A 415 -1.41 -18.70 5.71
C ILE A 415 -0.39 -19.82 5.89
N TYR A 416 0.67 -19.59 6.68
CA TYR A 416 1.68 -20.61 6.95
C TYR A 416 1.12 -21.83 7.71
N VAL A 417 0.14 -21.65 8.59
CA VAL A 417 -0.54 -22.78 9.25
C VAL A 417 -1.29 -23.63 8.23
N ASP A 418 -2.07 -23.00 7.36
CA ASP A 418 -2.92 -23.69 6.38
C ASP A 418 -2.09 -24.45 5.32
N ILE A 419 -0.89 -23.97 4.97
CA ILE A 419 0.02 -24.64 4.03
C ILE A 419 1.04 -25.58 4.70
N ASP A 420 0.81 -25.96 5.96
CA ASP A 420 1.61 -26.91 6.75
C ASP A 420 3.09 -26.48 6.93
N GLN A 421 3.30 -25.18 7.23
CA GLN A 421 4.61 -24.58 7.52
C GLN A 421 4.65 -23.94 8.93
N PRO A 422 4.57 -24.75 10.01
CA PRO A 422 4.36 -24.25 11.37
C PRO A 422 5.53 -23.45 11.95
N GLU A 423 6.77 -23.72 11.51
CA GLU A 423 7.95 -22.98 12.00
C GLU A 423 7.95 -21.53 11.50
N GLN A 424 7.60 -21.33 10.24
CA GLN A 424 7.45 -20.01 9.62
C GLN A 424 6.25 -19.28 10.24
N ALA A 425 5.14 -19.99 10.47
CA ALA A 425 3.98 -19.42 11.15
C ALA A 425 4.36 -18.83 12.51
N LEU A 426 5.10 -19.60 13.32
CA LEU A 426 5.57 -19.17 14.64
C LEU A 426 6.45 -17.90 14.55
N GLN A 427 7.30 -17.80 13.52
CA GLN A 427 8.14 -16.61 13.30
C GLN A 427 7.30 -15.37 12.98
N SER A 428 6.31 -15.49 12.09
CA SER A 428 5.42 -14.37 11.73
C SER A 428 4.59 -13.91 12.92
N PHE A 429 4.01 -14.83 13.70
CA PHE A 429 3.28 -14.48 14.93
C PHE A 429 4.18 -13.84 15.98
N ALA A 430 5.37 -14.43 16.25
CA ALA A 430 6.31 -13.85 17.21
C ALA A 430 6.74 -12.44 16.82
N ARG A 431 6.89 -12.16 15.52
CA ARG A 431 7.23 -10.83 15.04
C ARG A 431 6.09 -9.83 15.22
N ALA A 432 4.84 -10.26 15.04
CA ALA A 432 3.67 -9.42 15.31
C ALA A 432 3.61 -9.03 16.81
N GLU A 433 3.82 -10.00 17.70
CA GLU A 433 3.82 -9.77 19.15
C GLU A 433 4.97 -8.87 19.60
N GLU A 434 6.18 -9.00 19.01
CA GLU A 434 7.29 -8.07 19.31
C GLU A 434 6.94 -6.61 18.97
N ILE A 435 6.20 -6.39 17.88
CA ILE A 435 5.76 -5.05 17.49
C ILE A 435 4.72 -4.52 18.49
N ILE A 436 3.76 -5.34 18.91
CA ILE A 436 2.76 -4.98 19.92
C ILE A 436 3.41 -4.66 21.27
N ASP A 437 4.36 -5.48 21.73
CA ASP A 437 5.09 -5.25 22.97
C ASP A 437 5.83 -3.90 22.96
N ARG A 438 6.39 -3.54 21.79
CA ARG A 438 7.08 -2.25 21.61
C ARG A 438 6.11 -1.09 21.47
N TYR A 439 4.97 -1.31 20.80
CA TYR A 439 3.96 -0.31 20.48
C TYR A 439 2.57 -0.87 20.76
N PRO A 440 2.07 -0.79 22.01
CA PRO A 440 0.78 -1.37 22.36
C PRO A 440 -0.39 -0.83 21.52
N SER A 441 -0.30 0.42 21.03
CA SER A 441 -1.29 1.02 20.13
C SER A 441 -1.36 0.37 18.74
N ALA A 442 -0.40 -0.49 18.39
CA ALA A 442 -0.42 -1.25 17.16
C ALA A 442 -1.34 -2.48 17.24
N ASP A 443 -1.76 -2.90 18.44
CA ASP A 443 -2.65 -4.06 18.58
C ASP A 443 -4.03 -3.76 17.96
N PRO A 444 -4.42 -4.45 16.87
CA PRO A 444 -5.71 -4.24 16.23
C PRO A 444 -6.89 -4.62 17.14
N SER A 445 -6.67 -5.35 18.23
CA SER A 445 -7.73 -5.67 19.21
C SER A 445 -8.09 -4.49 20.13
N LEU A 446 -7.22 -3.48 20.24
CA LEU A 446 -7.45 -2.30 21.08
C LEU A 446 -8.09 -1.13 20.31
N SER A 447 -8.22 -1.25 18.99
CA SER A 447 -8.78 -0.23 18.10
C SER A 447 -10.23 -0.49 17.64
N ALA A 448 -10.79 -1.64 18.03
CA ALA A 448 -12.21 -1.99 17.90
C ALA A 448 -12.98 -1.62 19.18
#